data_AF-R7V347-F1
#
_entry.id   AF-R7V347-F1
#
_cell.length_a   1.000
_cell.length_b   1.000
_cell.length_c   1.000
_cell.angle_alpha   90.00
_cell.angle_beta   90.00
_cell.angle_gamma   90.00
#
_symmetry.space_group_name_H-M   'P 1'
#
loop_
_entity.id
_entity.type
_entity.pdbx_description
1 polymer ?
#
loop_
_entity_poly.entity_id
_entity_poly.type
_entity_poly.pdbx_seq_one_letter_code
_entity_poly.pdbx_strand_id
1 'polypeptide(L)'
;ISAIIGPMSSGAVKATHPLLLSMHMPQITPSATDPMLANPSTYGYLIRMAPPDSEQSEALVDFMKYFRWDTLAILTDNTDYGKYRIYAPCIGLLILGLYPRIQL
;
A
#
# COMPACT_ATOMS: atom_id res chain seq x y z
N ILE A 1 17.18 -21.75 -10.97
CA ILE A 1 16.27 -20.57 -10.86
C ILE A 1 17.07 -19.47 -10.19
N SER A 2 17.21 -18.31 -10.82
CA SER A 2 18.07 -17.22 -10.31
C SER A 2 17.30 -16.11 -9.59
N ALA A 3 16.01 -15.94 -9.93
CA ALA A 3 15.08 -15.02 -9.29
C ALA A 3 13.65 -15.44 -9.64
N ILE A 4 12.68 -14.89 -8.93
CA ILE A 4 11.25 -15.04 -9.23
C ILE A 4 10.65 -13.68 -9.56
N ILE A 5 9.88 -13.63 -10.65
CA ILE A 5 9.07 -12.46 -11.00
C ILE A 5 7.62 -12.75 -10.60
N GLY A 6 7.06 -11.84 -9.82
CA GLY A 6 5.79 -11.99 -9.13
C GLY A 6 5.97 -12.39 -7.66
N PRO A 7 4.85 -12.62 -6.93
CA PRO A 7 3.46 -12.44 -7.36
C PRO A 7 3.06 -10.98 -7.61
N MET A 8 1.89 -10.81 -8.23
CA MET A 8 1.33 -9.49 -8.57
C MET A 8 0.56 -8.86 -7.40
N SER A 9 -0.02 -9.66 -6.50
CA SER A 9 -0.79 -9.15 -5.36
C SER A 9 0.08 -9.04 -4.11
N SER A 10 -0.10 -7.97 -3.34
CA SER A 10 0.60 -7.73 -2.08
C SER A 10 0.44 -8.90 -1.09
N GLY A 11 -0.77 -9.47 -0.99
CA GLY A 11 -1.02 -10.64 -0.15
C GLY A 11 -0.22 -11.87 -0.56
N ALA A 12 -0.13 -12.17 -1.86
CA ALA A 12 0.65 -13.31 -2.35
C ALA A 12 2.16 -13.08 -2.19
N VAL A 13 2.64 -11.85 -2.36
CA VAL A 13 4.04 -11.50 -2.03
C VAL A 13 4.33 -11.80 -0.57
N LYS A 14 3.48 -11.35 0.36
CA LYS A 14 3.64 -11.63 1.80
C LYS A 14 3.65 -13.12 2.12
N ALA A 15 2.81 -13.90 1.44
CA ALA A 15 2.73 -15.34 1.65
C ALA A 15 3.96 -16.09 1.11
N THR A 16 4.52 -15.64 -0.02
CA THR A 16 5.64 -16.32 -0.69
C THR A 16 7.01 -15.88 -0.17
N HIS A 17 7.13 -14.63 0.29
CA HIS A 17 8.42 -14.05 0.66
C HIS A 17 9.22 -14.83 1.72
N PRO A 18 8.61 -15.37 2.80
CA PRO A 18 9.37 -16.10 3.82
C PRO A 18 10.12 -17.32 3.25
N LEU A 19 9.54 -17.99 2.26
CA LEU A 19 10.18 -19.11 1.58
C LEU A 19 11.33 -18.66 0.68
N LEU A 20 11.15 -17.55 -0.04
CA LEU A 20 12.19 -17.04 -0.94
C LEU A 20 13.36 -16.43 -0.15
N LEU A 21 13.06 -15.80 0.98
CA LEU A 21 14.03 -15.27 1.91
C LEU A 21 14.94 -16.37 2.48
N SER A 22 14.40 -17.52 2.89
CA SER A 22 15.20 -18.63 3.43
C SER A 22 16.15 -19.24 2.38
N MET A 23 15.78 -19.14 1.10
CA MET A 23 16.61 -19.56 -0.03
C MET A 23 17.55 -18.46 -0.54
N HIS A 24 17.54 -17.26 0.05
CA HIS A 24 18.26 -16.08 -0.45
C HIS A 24 17.93 -15.78 -1.92
N MET A 25 16.67 -16.01 -2.32
CA MET A 25 16.22 -15.88 -3.69
C MET A 25 15.57 -14.51 -3.91
N PRO A 26 16.10 -13.69 -4.82
CA PRO A 26 15.48 -12.41 -5.17
C PRO A 26 14.06 -12.60 -5.72
N GLN A 27 13.14 -11.79 -5.21
CA GLN A 27 11.76 -11.73 -5.63
C GLN A 27 11.46 -10.35 -6.21
N ILE A 28 10.93 -10.28 -7.43
CA ILE A 28 10.63 -9.03 -8.12
C ILE A 28 9.11 -8.93 -8.31
N THR A 29 8.45 -7.97 -7.68
CA THR A 29 6.99 -7.76 -7.86
C THR A 29 6.70 -6.53 -8.71
N PRO A 30 6.07 -6.69 -9.89
CA PRO A 30 5.74 -5.55 -10.75
C PRO A 30 4.63 -4.65 -10.22
N SER A 31 3.69 -5.18 -9.44
CA SER A 31 2.43 -4.49 -9.12
C SER A 31 2.00 -4.51 -7.66
N ALA A 32 2.76 -5.12 -6.75
CA ALA A 32 2.40 -5.07 -5.33
C ALA A 32 2.77 -3.71 -4.74
N THR A 33 1.77 -3.02 -4.21
CA THR A 33 1.85 -1.62 -3.78
C THR A 33 1.77 -1.42 -2.26
N ASP A 34 1.59 -2.49 -1.47
CA ASP A 34 1.45 -2.36 -0.01
C ASP A 34 2.70 -1.68 0.61
N PRO A 35 2.54 -0.54 1.31
CA PRO A 35 3.63 0.18 1.96
C PRO A 35 4.54 -0.66 2.88
N MET A 36 4.02 -1.71 3.52
CA MET A 36 4.82 -2.57 4.41
C MET A 36 5.89 -3.37 3.65
N LEU A 37 5.70 -3.60 2.35
CA LEU A 37 6.67 -4.29 1.51
C LEU A 37 7.97 -3.49 1.33
N ALA A 38 7.99 -2.21 1.73
CA ALA A 38 9.19 -1.39 1.72
C ALA A 38 10.12 -1.64 2.92
N ASN A 39 9.71 -2.43 3.93
CA ASN A 39 10.53 -2.68 5.11
C ASN A 39 11.68 -3.67 4.80
N PRO A 40 12.95 -3.22 4.75
CA PRO A 40 14.07 -4.09 4.37
C PRO A 40 14.38 -5.16 5.43
N SER A 41 14.01 -4.94 6.69
CA SER A 41 14.20 -5.92 7.76
C SER A 41 13.33 -7.16 7.59
N THR A 42 12.19 -7.02 6.91
CA THR A 42 11.25 -8.12 6.64
C THR A 42 11.32 -8.60 5.20
N TYR A 43 11.60 -7.69 4.26
CA TYR A 43 11.54 -7.93 2.82
C TYR A 43 12.87 -7.70 2.10
N GLY A 44 14.00 -8.07 2.73
CA GLY A 44 15.35 -7.74 2.24
C GLY A 44 15.73 -8.31 0.87
N TYR A 45 15.01 -9.33 0.37
CA TYR A 45 15.20 -9.92 -0.97
C TYR A 45 14.07 -9.54 -1.94
N LEU A 46 13.22 -8.59 -1.58
CA LEU A 46 12.12 -8.12 -2.40
C LEU A 46 12.50 -6.84 -3.13
N ILE A 47 12.31 -6.85 -4.45
CA ILE A 47 12.35 -5.67 -5.31
C ILE A 47 10.93 -5.43 -5.80
N ARG A 48 10.42 -4.21 -5.64
CA ARG A 48 9.12 -3.81 -6.17
C ARG A 48 9.31 -2.72 -7.23
N MET A 49 8.49 -2.77 -8.27
CA MET A 49 8.50 -1.78 -9.35
C MET A 49 7.41 -0.71 -9.18
N ALA A 50 6.33 -1.05 -8.48
CA ALA A 50 5.22 -0.14 -8.24
C ALA A 50 5.48 0.79 -7.03
N PRO A 51 4.98 2.04 -7.05
CA PRO A 51 5.02 2.93 -5.89
C PRO A 51 4.13 2.41 -4.76
N PRO A 52 4.35 2.86 -3.50
CA PRO A 52 3.50 2.49 -2.38
C PRO A 52 2.10 3.12 -2.47
N ASP A 53 1.08 2.45 -1.93
CA ASP A 53 -0.30 2.98 -1.83
C ASP A 53 -0.40 4.27 -1.01
N SER A 54 0.62 4.62 -0.22
CA SER A 54 0.68 5.91 0.48
C SER A 54 0.57 7.07 -0.51
N GLU A 55 1.29 7.00 -1.63
CA GLU A 55 1.23 8.04 -2.68
C GLU A 55 -0.17 8.11 -3.31
N GLN A 56 -0.80 6.95 -3.54
CA GLN A 56 -2.16 6.90 -4.08
C GLN A 56 -3.18 7.49 -3.09
N SER A 57 -3.01 7.22 -1.79
CA SER A 57 -3.89 7.75 -0.74
C SER A 57 -3.77 9.26 -0.59
N GLU A 58 -2.57 9.82 -0.70
CA GLU A 58 -2.34 11.26 -0.70
C GLU A 58 -3.01 11.93 -1.91
N ALA A 59 -2.82 11.37 -3.10
CA ALA A 59 -3.49 11.87 -4.31
C ALA A 59 -5.03 11.84 -4.20
N LEU A 60 -5.58 10.82 -3.57
CA LEU A 60 -7.03 10.72 -3.34
C LEU A 60 -7.53 11.78 -2.36
N VAL A 61 -6.76 12.08 -1.31
CA VAL A 61 -7.06 13.17 -0.36
C VAL A 61 -7.03 14.53 -1.04
N ASP A 62 -6.04 14.80 -1.88
CA ASP A 62 -5.93 16.06 -2.61
C ASP A 62 -7.07 16.23 -3.62
N PHE A 63 -7.47 15.14 -4.30
CA PHE A 63 -8.63 15.12 -5.16
C PHE A 63 -9.92 15.49 -4.41
N MET A 64 -10.15 14.90 -3.23
CA MET A 64 -11.34 15.20 -2.42
C MET A 64 -11.35 16.65 -1.92
N LYS A 65 -10.19 17.18 -1.51
CA LYS A 65 -10.06 18.60 -1.11
C LYS A 65 -10.39 19.53 -2.26
N TYR A 66 -9.91 19.24 -3.47
CA TYR A 66 -10.17 20.06 -4.65
C TYR A 66 -11.67 20.16 -4.96
N PHE A 67 -12.42 19.06 -4.85
CA PHE A 67 -13.87 19.05 -5.09
C PHE A 67 -14.73 19.33 -3.86
N ARG A 68 -14.11 19.56 -2.69
CA ARG A 68 -14.80 19.83 -1.41
C ARG A 68 -15.80 18.74 -1.01
N TRP A 69 -15.43 17.47 -1.21
CA TRP A 69 -16.26 16.35 -0.77
C TRP A 69 -16.19 16.19 0.74
N ASP A 70 -17.35 16.23 1.40
CA ASP A 70 -17.50 16.08 2.86
C ASP A 70 -17.95 14.68 3.28
N THR A 71 -18.48 13.90 2.33
CA THR A 71 -19.09 12.60 2.57
C THR A 71 -18.57 11.60 1.55
N LEU A 72 -18.11 10.44 2.01
CA LEU A 72 -17.63 9.36 1.16
C LEU A 72 -17.94 8.00 1.75
N ALA A 73 -18.05 6.99 0.89
CA ALA A 73 -18.11 5.59 1.27
C ALA A 73 -16.89 4.86 0.70
N ILE A 74 -16.21 4.08 1.53
CA ILE A 74 -15.07 3.26 1.11
C ILE A 74 -15.55 1.83 0.96
N LEU A 75 -15.46 1.30 -0.26
CA LEU A 75 -15.62 -0.12 -0.54
C LEU A 75 -14.24 -0.72 -0.78
N THR A 76 -13.95 -1.83 -0.13
CA THR A 76 -12.66 -2.50 -0.21
C THR A 76 -12.82 -4.00 -0.17
N ASP A 77 -11.87 -4.71 -0.77
CA ASP A 77 -11.74 -6.15 -0.59
C ASP A 77 -11.49 -6.49 0.88
N ASN A 78 -11.99 -7.66 1.31
CA ASN A 78 -11.88 -8.17 2.66
C ASN A 78 -10.48 -8.79 2.96
N THR A 79 -9.42 -8.18 2.43
CA THR A 79 -8.03 -8.64 2.56
C THR A 79 -7.19 -7.64 3.35
N ASP A 80 -6.02 -8.06 3.85
CA ASP A 80 -5.09 -7.15 4.55
C ASP A 80 -4.64 -5.97 3.69
N TYR A 81 -4.60 -6.17 2.37
CA TYR A 81 -4.32 -5.10 1.41
C TYR A 81 -5.45 -4.06 1.45
N GLY A 82 -6.69 -4.51 1.22
CA GLY A 82 -7.84 -3.61 1.16
C GLY A 82 -8.13 -2.89 2.49
N LYS A 83 -8.19 -3.65 3.60
CA LYS A 83 -8.59 -3.15 4.93
C LYS A 83 -7.64 -2.12 5.52
N TYR A 84 -6.35 -2.22 5.26
CA TYR A 84 -5.35 -1.44 6.00
C TYR A 84 -4.57 -0.47 5.13
N ARG A 85 -4.61 -0.58 3.80
CA ARG A 85 -3.71 0.18 2.91
C ARG A 85 -4.39 1.32 2.17
N ILE A 86 -5.68 1.18 1.85
CA ILE A 86 -6.49 2.28 1.31
C ILE A 86 -7.28 2.97 2.43
N TYR A 87 -7.93 2.17 3.29
CA TYR A 87 -8.80 2.68 4.35
C TYR A 87 -8.06 3.54 5.39
N ALA A 88 -6.93 3.04 5.92
CA ALA A 88 -6.24 3.68 7.03
C ALA A 88 -5.57 5.03 6.68
N PRO A 89 -4.84 5.19 5.57
CA PRO A 89 -4.25 6.48 5.24
C PRO A 89 -5.29 7.47 4.70
N CYS A 90 -6.29 7.06 3.92
CA CYS A 90 -7.33 7.99 3.44
C CYS A 90 -8.15 8.58 4.58
N ILE A 91 -8.56 7.76 5.56
CA ILE A 91 -9.30 8.23 6.74
C ILE A 91 -8.36 8.91 7.74
N GLY A 92 -7.13 8.40 7.92
CA GLY A 92 -6.12 9.01 8.77
C GLY A 92 -5.78 10.44 8.32
N LEU A 93 -5.58 10.66 7.01
CA LEU A 93 -5.36 12.00 6.46
C LEU A 93 -6.58 12.91 6.56
N LEU A 94 -7.80 12.35 6.49
CA LEU A 94 -9.04 13.13 6.62
C LEU A 94 -9.36 13.53 8.07
N ILE A 95 -9.16 12.61 9.04
CA ILE A 95 -9.57 12.77 10.44
C ILE A 95 -8.48 13.41 11.30
N LEU A 96 -7.19 13.14 11.05
CA LEU A 96 -6.09 13.60 11.92
C LEU A 96 -5.70 15.07 11.73
N GLY A 97 -6.35 15.82 10.83
CA GLY A 97 -6.18 17.28 10.77
C GLY A 97 -4.74 17.75 10.55
N LEU A 98 -3.91 16.98 9.85
CA LEU A 98 -2.54 17.38 9.47
C LEU A 98 -2.51 18.57 8.47
N TYR A 99 -3.67 19.10 8.07
CA TYR A 99 -3.85 20.46 7.56
C TYR A 99 -5.07 21.10 8.24
N PRO A 100 -5.08 22.43 8.47
CA PRO A 100 -6.03 23.08 9.36
C PRO A 100 -7.45 22.87 8.85
N ARG A 101 -8.35 22.59 9.82
CA ARG A 101 -9.80 22.55 9.67
C ARG A 101 -10.27 23.55 8.61
N ILE A 102 -11.09 23.08 7.68
CA ILE A 102 -12.06 23.93 7.00
C ILE A 102 -12.92 24.53 8.11
N GLN A 103 -12.60 25.76 8.50
CA GLN A 103 -13.54 26.60 9.24
C GLN A 103 -14.68 26.90 8.26
N LEU A 104 -15.89 26.48 8.63
CA LEU A 104 -17.10 27.15 8.19
C LEU A 104 -17.12 28.56 8.76
#